data_AF-T1BCS5-F1
#
_entry.id   AF-T1BCS5-F1
#
_cell.length_a   1.000
_cell.length_b   1.000
_cell.length_c   1.000
_cell.angle_alpha   90.00
_cell.angle_beta   90.00
_cell.angle_gamma   90.00
#
_symmetry.space_group_name_H-M   'P 1'
#
loop_
_entity.id
_entity.type
_entity.pdbx_description
1 polymer ?
#
loop_
_entity_poly.entity_id
_entity_poly.type
_entity_poly.pdbx_seq_one_letter_code
_entity_poly.pdbx_strand_id
1 'polypeptide(L)'
;RFFEVPYELAGKTVHLVVDPHTRTVVGVEDKDGVALGAATPLDKLANRHRRRRKPRDPQAQPASPSASVARSGPTLIDTAYLEHYRPIAEDPTSEEK
;
A
#
# COMPACT_ATOMS: atom_id res chain seq x y z
N ARG A 1 -12.89 17.25 -9.67
CA ARG A 1 -12.91 17.54 -8.21
C ARG A 1 -12.25 16.37 -7.50
N PHE A 2 -11.57 16.60 -6.38
CA PHE A 2 -10.95 15.54 -5.58
C PHE A 2 -11.67 15.43 -4.24
N PHE A 3 -11.78 14.22 -3.71
CA PHE A 3 -12.47 13.92 -2.46
C PHE A 3 -11.59 13.01 -1.60
N GLU A 4 -11.71 13.16 -0.28
CA GLU A 4 -11.15 12.25 0.69
C GLU A 4 -12.18 11.17 1.02
N VAL A 5 -11.72 9.92 1.02
CA VAL A 5 -12.50 8.72 1.33
C VAL A 5 -11.74 7.85 2.33
N PRO A 6 -12.43 6.98 3.10
CA PRO A 6 -11.79 6.00 3.97
C PRO A 6 -10.72 5.17 3.24
N TYR A 7 -9.61 4.88 3.92
CA TYR A 7 -8.46 4.21 3.29
C TYR A 7 -8.78 2.76 2.88
N GLU A 8 -9.77 2.16 3.52
CA GLU A 8 -10.31 0.82 3.25
C GLU A 8 -10.95 0.72 1.85
N LEU A 9 -11.24 1.87 1.24
CA LEU A 9 -11.77 2.01 -0.11
C LEU A 9 -10.69 2.29 -1.16
N ALA A 10 -9.43 2.44 -0.75
CA ALA A 10 -8.33 2.68 -1.68
C ALA A 10 -8.19 1.52 -2.69
N GLY A 11 -8.09 1.87 -3.98
CA GLY A 11 -7.98 0.90 -5.07
C GLY A 11 -9.30 0.23 -5.49
N LYS A 12 -10.43 0.58 -4.86
CA LYS A 12 -11.76 0.09 -5.26
C LYS A 12 -12.47 1.13 -6.12
N THR A 13 -13.30 0.66 -7.05
CA THR A 13 -14.25 1.51 -7.77
C THR A 13 -15.47 1.75 -6.89
N VAL A 14 -15.83 3.01 -6.69
CA VAL A 14 -16.93 3.43 -5.82
C VAL A 14 -17.77 4.51 -6.50
N HIS A 15 -19.01 4.68 -6.05
CA HIS A 15 -19.92 5.72 -6.52
C HIS A 15 -20.01 6.85 -5.49
N LEU A 16 -19.96 8.10 -5.97
CA LEU A 16 -20.11 9.29 -5.12
C LEU A 16 -21.56 9.75 -5.13
N VAL A 17 -22.16 9.86 -3.95
CA VAL A 17 -23.52 10.38 -3.78
C VAL A 17 -23.46 11.89 -3.63
N VAL A 18 -24.20 12.60 -4.48
CA VAL A 18 -24.24 14.06 -4.53
C VAL A 18 -25.66 14.53 -4.25
N ASP A 19 -25.83 15.44 -3.29
CA ASP A 19 -27.07 16.17 -3.11
C ASP A 19 -27.24 17.15 -4.29
N PRO A 20 -28.30 17.02 -5.10
CA PRO A 20 -28.49 17.86 -6.28
C PRO A 20 -28.80 19.32 -5.93
N HIS A 21 -29.39 19.60 -4.76
CA HIS A 21 -29.83 20.94 -4.37
C HIS A 21 -28.65 21.78 -3.88
N THR A 22 -27.79 21.19 -3.06
CA THR A 22 -26.61 21.86 -2.49
C THR A 22 -25.35 21.65 -3.34
N ARG A 23 -25.39 20.70 -4.28
CA ARG A 23 -24.25 20.24 -5.10
C ARG A 23 -23.06 19.79 -4.25
N THR A 24 -23.34 19.28 -3.05
CA THR A 24 -22.34 18.74 -2.12
C THR A 24 -22.34 17.22 -2.15
N VAL A 25 -21.16 16.62 -1.98
CA VAL A 25 -21.04 15.17 -1.79
C VAL A 25 -21.51 14.82 -0.39
N VAL A 26 -22.34 13.78 -0.30
CA VAL A 26 -22.95 13.30 0.95
C VAL A 26 -22.28 12.02 1.44
N GLY A 27 -21.80 11.19 0.53
CA GLY A 27 -21.20 9.89 0.87
C GLY A 27 -20.68 9.10 -0.32
N VAL A 28 -20.28 7.87 -0.01
CA VAL A 28 -19.78 6.87 -0.96
C VAL A 28 -20.65 5.63 -0.89
N GLU A 29 -21.03 5.12 -2.04
CA GLU A 29 -21.78 3.87 -2.20
C GLU A 29 -20.99 2.89 -3.09
N ASP A 30 -21.32 1.61 -2.98
CA ASP A 30 -20.89 0.61 -3.94
C ASP A 30 -21.77 0.63 -5.21
N LYS A 31 -21.49 -0.32 -6.11
CA LYS A 31 -22.27 -0.50 -7.35
C LYS A 31 -23.71 -0.97 -7.11
N ASP A 32 -23.98 -1.58 -5.97
CA ASP A 32 -25.27 -2.19 -5.60
C ASP A 32 -26.12 -1.22 -4.75
N GLY A 33 -25.61 -0.01 -4.49
CA GLY A 33 -26.28 1.06 -3.73
C GLY A 33 -26.08 0.96 -2.21
N VAL A 34 -25.12 0.17 -1.73
CA VAL A 34 -24.81 0.04 -0.30
C VAL A 34 -23.88 1.17 0.13
N ALA A 35 -24.26 1.87 1.20
CA ALA A 35 -23.44 2.93 1.79
C ALA A 35 -22.12 2.36 2.35
N LEU A 36 -20.99 2.82 1.82
CA LEU A 36 -19.64 2.38 2.20
C LEU A 36 -18.97 3.33 3.20
N GLY A 37 -19.33 4.61 3.18
CA GLY A 37 -18.75 5.60 4.09
C GLY A 37 -18.94 7.03 3.65
N ALA A 38 -18.26 7.94 4.35
CA ALA A 38 -18.29 9.37 4.06
C ALA A 38 -17.33 9.73 2.91
N ALA A 39 -17.69 10.77 2.14
CA ALA A 39 -16.77 11.44 1.24
C ALA A 39 -16.79 12.94 1.52
N THR A 40 -15.62 13.54 1.64
CA THR A 40 -15.47 14.98 1.89
C THR A 40 -14.64 15.63 0.79
N PRO A 41 -14.94 16.87 0.37
CA PRO A 41 -14.10 17.58 -0.60
C PRO A 41 -12.65 17.69 -0.09
N LEU A 42 -11.69 17.37 -0.96
CA LEU A 42 -10.27 17.50 -0.61
C LEU A 42 -9.90 18.97 -0.39
N ASP A 43 -9.51 19.30 0.83
CA ASP A 43 -8.85 20.57 1.13
C ASP A 43 -7.38 20.48 0.73
N LYS A 44 -7.05 21.07 -0.42
CA LYS A 44 -5.69 21.05 -0.96
C LYS A 44 -4.69 21.80 -0.08
N LEU A 45 -5.11 22.88 0.58
CA LEU A 45 -4.23 23.69 1.43
C LEU A 45 -3.93 22.95 2.72
N ALA A 46 -4.97 22.46 3.40
CA ALA A 46 -4.80 21.68 4.62
C ALA A 46 -4.01 20.39 4.35
N ASN A 47 -4.31 19.67 3.26
CA ASN A 47 -3.61 18.45 2.90
C ASN A 47 -2.11 18.68 2.60
N ARG A 48 -1.75 19.81 1.96
CA ARG A 48 -0.34 20.18 1.71
C ARG A 48 0.44 20.33 3.01
N HIS A 49 -0.18 20.91 4.03
CA HIS A 49 0.44 21.16 5.33
C HIS A 49 0.23 20.01 6.33
N ARG A 50 -0.51 18.97 5.96
CA ARG A 50 -0.83 17.85 6.84
C ARG A 50 0.42 17.07 7.19
N ARG A 51 0.76 17.02 8.47
CA ARG A 51 1.88 16.22 8.97
C ARG A 51 1.54 14.74 8.85
N ARG A 52 2.19 14.04 7.91
CA ARG A 52 2.02 12.59 7.74
C ARG A 52 2.57 11.86 8.97
N ARG A 53 1.79 10.92 9.51
CA ARG A 53 2.31 9.98 10.52
C ARG A 53 3.42 9.17 9.85
N LYS A 54 4.63 9.30 10.37
CA LYS A 54 5.71 8.37 10.06
C LYS A 54 5.51 7.11 10.91
N PRO A 55 5.89 5.92 10.41
CA PRO A 55 6.07 4.76 11.27
C PRO A 55 6.92 5.21 12.47
N ARG A 56 6.49 4.87 13.68
CA ARG A 56 7.25 5.18 14.89
C ARG A 56 8.60 4.47 14.75
N ASP A 57 9.70 5.20 14.85
CA ASP A 57 11.02 4.57 14.87
C ASP A 57 11.02 3.48 15.96
N PRO A 58 11.35 2.22 15.62
CA PRO A 58 11.42 1.15 16.61
C PRO A 58 12.40 1.46 17.75
N GLN A 59 13.33 2.40 17.54
CA GLN A 59 14.31 2.84 18.54
C GLN A 59 13.80 3.94 19.48
N ALA A 60 12.63 4.53 19.26
CA ALA A 60 12.05 5.53 20.16
C ALA A 60 11.18 4.91 21.28
N GLN A 61 11.22 3.59 21.41
CA GLN A 61 10.69 2.85 22.55
C GLN A 61 11.81 2.75 23.61
N PRO A 62 11.60 3.11 24.90
CA PRO A 62 12.56 2.74 25.93
C PRO A 62 12.75 1.22 25.87
N ALA A 63 14.02 0.81 25.78
CA ALA A 63 14.44 -0.55 25.49
C ALA A 63 13.75 -1.58 26.40
N SER A 64 12.80 -2.35 25.83
CA SER A 64 12.54 -3.70 26.30
C SER A 64 13.57 -4.62 25.64
N PRO A 65 14.19 -5.57 26.35
CA PRO A 65 15.29 -6.38 25.85
C PRO A 65 14.72 -7.51 24.98
N SER A 66 14.20 -7.18 23.80
CA SER A 66 14.05 -8.15 22.72
C SER A 66 15.11 -7.78 21.70
N ALA A 67 16.19 -8.56 21.75
CA ALA A 67 17.42 -8.37 21.00
C ALA A 67 17.14 -8.02 19.53
N SER A 68 17.90 -7.06 19.01
CA SER A 68 18.16 -6.95 17.59
C SER A 68 18.74 -8.28 17.11
N VAL A 69 17.87 -9.18 16.64
CA VAL A 69 18.32 -10.39 15.95
C VAL A 69 19.01 -9.89 14.69
N ALA A 70 20.33 -9.99 14.66
CA ALA A 70 21.09 -9.81 13.44
C ALA A 70 20.47 -10.73 12.40
N ARG A 71 19.81 -10.15 11.38
CA ARG A 71 19.15 -10.94 10.35
C ARG A 71 20.24 -11.68 9.59
N SER A 72 20.39 -12.97 9.89
CA SER A 72 21.30 -13.86 9.22
C SER A 72 20.47 -14.73 8.27
N GLY A 73 20.46 -14.39 6.99
CA GLY A 73 19.86 -15.21 5.94
C GLY A 73 19.43 -14.40 4.71
N PRO A 74 19.36 -15.05 3.53
CA PRO A 74 18.83 -14.44 2.32
C PRO A 74 17.37 -14.03 2.55
N THR A 75 17.02 -12.83 2.12
CA THR A 75 15.65 -12.35 2.18
C THR A 75 14.79 -13.07 1.14
N LEU A 76 13.47 -12.97 1.27
CA LEU A 76 12.53 -13.56 0.31
C LEU A 76 12.73 -13.01 -1.12
N ILE A 77 13.25 -11.78 -1.23
CA ILE A 77 13.63 -11.16 -2.51
C ILE A 77 14.87 -11.84 -3.08
N ASP A 78 15.88 -12.11 -2.24
CA ASP A 78 17.11 -12.78 -2.65
C ASP A 78 16.83 -14.23 -3.11
N THR A 79 15.93 -14.95 -2.44
CA THR A 79 15.53 -16.30 -2.87
C THR A 79 14.80 -16.28 -4.21
N ALA A 80 13.86 -15.34 -4.41
CA ALA A 80 13.13 -15.22 -5.67
C ALA A 80 14.05 -14.84 -6.84
N TYR A 81 15.03 -13.96 -6.60
CA TYR A 81 16.02 -13.60 -7.60
C TYR A 81 16.89 -14.78 -8.02
N LEU A 82 17.37 -15.58 -7.06
CA LEU A 82 18.17 -16.78 -7.33
C LEU A 82 17.36 -17.86 -8.07
N GLU A 83 16.08 -18.02 -7.76
CA GLU A 83 15.21 -18.95 -8.48
C GLU A 83 14.99 -18.53 -9.93
N HIS A 84 14.79 -17.23 -10.18
CA HIS A 84 14.48 -16.72 -11.51
C HIS A 84 15.71 -16.61 -12.42
N TYR A 85 16.86 -16.23 -11.86
CA TYR A 85 18.13 -16.06 -12.60
C TYR A 85 19.11 -17.20 -12.37
N ARG A 86 18.62 -18.39 -12.03
CA ARG A 86 19.48 -19.58 -11.97
C ARG A 86 20.22 -19.69 -13.31
N PRO A 87 21.57 -19.66 -13.31
CA PRO A 87 22.33 -19.90 -14.52
C PRO A 87 21.95 -21.30 -15.00
N ILE A 88 21.56 -21.42 -16.27
CA ILE A 88 21.53 -22.71 -16.94
C ILE A 88 22.97 -23.18 -16.86
N ALA A 89 23.26 -24.19 -16.02
CA ALA A 89 24.55 -24.84 -16.07
C ALA A 89 24.70 -25.31 -17.52
N GLU A 90 25.71 -24.82 -18.23
CA GLU A 90 26.01 -25.30 -19.57
C GLU A 90 26.19 -26.81 -19.48
N ASP A 91 25.31 -27.57 -20.13
CA ASP A 91 25.40 -29.02 -20.23
C ASP A 91 26.78 -29.37 -20.82
N PRO A 92 27.67 -30.06 -20.10
CA PRO A 92 28.94 -30.50 -20.65
C PRO A 92 28.72 -31.80 -21.45
N THR A 93 27.92 -31.71 -22.50
CA THR A 93 27.78 -32.77 -23.52
C THR A 93 27.70 -32.14 -24.90
N SER A 94 28.79 -31.50 -25.28
CA SER A 94 29.11 -31.14 -26.67
C SER A 94 30.56 -31.54 -26.93
N GLU A 95 30.77 -32.84 -27.17
CA GLU A 95 31.98 -33.55 -27.67
C GLU A 95 31.72 -35.02 -27.28
N GLU A 96 31.65 -36.04 -28.14
CA GLU A 96 32.46 -36.41 -29.30
C GLU A 96 31.67 -37.39 -30.20
N LYS A 97 31.89 -37.23 -31.51
CA LYS A 97 31.96 -38.24 -32.60
C LYS A 97 30.79 -39.18 -32.92
#